data_AF-A0A1C4CYK8-F1
#
_entry.id   AF-A0A1C4CYK8-F1
#
_cell.length_a   1.000
_cell.length_b   1.000
_cell.length_c   1.000
_cell.angle_alpha   90.00
_cell.angle_beta   90.00
_cell.angle_gamma   90.00
#
_symmetry.space_group_name_H-M   'P 1'
#
loop_
_entity.id
_entity.type
_entity.pdbx_description
1 polymer ?
#
loop_
_entity_poly.entity_id
_entity_poly.type
_entity_poly.pdbx_seq_one_letter_code
_entity_poly.pdbx_strand_id
1 'polypeptide(L)'
;MINNTIPSFLKLWESDNVELEVLNQYFISHPEIFEEYFKYHCPHTRERLSTAMKQYPAKIEDIHIIAETLPIIIQEITNEYHNNYNFDVNMKFHLFVGGFGSNAFVEREIIGDIFFAAEKLSPDLNHLRVIVAHEIGHIYHNVMLQNDGMDWGEAEWADATVNLYREGVATYLSKQIMKGLNGSVYYSYDNEGERWLQYCIENEEHIKKRFLEDYIEGWTFDKEKEWFRLSGGQYFGYNRLGYFLGTAFVEYVVQALGESEAFTFWNKHNLKSSVMDWLSK
;
A
#
# COMPACT_ATOMS: atom_id res chain seq x y z
N MET A 1 -13.75 -1.95 -12.72
CA MET A 1 -13.55 -2.90 -13.85
C MET A 1 -12.21 -3.60 -13.67
N ILE A 2 -12.10 -4.91 -13.84
CA ILE A 2 -10.84 -5.65 -13.56
C ILE A 2 -10.10 -5.96 -14.87
N ASN A 3 -8.87 -5.47 -14.99
CA ASN A 3 -7.89 -5.87 -16.01
C ASN A 3 -6.94 -6.91 -15.39
N ASN A 4 -7.15 -8.19 -15.68
CA ASN A 4 -6.34 -9.29 -15.13
C ASN A 4 -5.45 -9.91 -16.21
N THR A 5 -4.15 -9.68 -16.10
CA THR A 5 -3.12 -10.18 -17.03
C THR A 5 -2.35 -11.39 -16.48
N ILE A 6 -2.64 -11.82 -15.25
CA ILE A 6 -1.99 -12.98 -14.61
C ILE A 6 -2.18 -14.26 -15.43
N PRO A 7 -3.37 -14.57 -16.00
CA PRO A 7 -3.53 -15.76 -16.85
C PRO A 7 -2.61 -15.75 -18.08
N SER A 8 -2.35 -14.56 -18.67
CA SER A 8 -1.42 -14.42 -19.78
C SER A 8 0.02 -14.76 -19.36
N PHE A 9 0.44 -14.32 -18.18
CA PHE A 9 1.73 -14.69 -17.60
C PHE A 9 1.83 -16.20 -17.33
N LEU A 10 0.82 -16.79 -16.69
CA LEU A 10 0.82 -18.21 -16.34
C LEU A 10 0.92 -19.10 -17.58
N LYS A 11 0.20 -18.77 -18.65
CA LYS A 11 0.29 -19.46 -19.94
C LYS A 11 1.69 -19.43 -20.54
N LEU A 12 2.42 -18.32 -20.38
CA LEU A 12 3.82 -18.23 -20.81
C LEU A 12 4.71 -19.13 -19.94
N TRP A 13 4.45 -19.19 -18.64
CA TRP A 13 5.21 -20.00 -17.69
C TRP A 13 5.01 -21.51 -17.87
N GLU A 14 3.85 -21.93 -18.37
CA GLU A 14 3.54 -23.32 -18.73
C GLU A 14 4.30 -23.80 -19.98
N SER A 15 4.77 -22.90 -20.84
CA SER A 15 5.65 -23.26 -21.96
C SER A 15 7.08 -23.40 -21.46
N ASP A 16 7.57 -24.63 -21.32
CA ASP A 16 8.92 -24.96 -20.81
C ASP A 16 10.02 -24.00 -21.33
N ASN A 17 10.90 -23.55 -20.43
CA ASN A 17 12.03 -22.63 -20.66
C ASN A 17 11.64 -21.18 -21.03
N VAL A 18 10.99 -20.47 -20.11
CA VAL A 18 10.79 -19.01 -20.24
C VAL A 18 12.13 -18.30 -20.20
N GLU A 19 12.52 -17.70 -21.33
CA GLU A 19 13.68 -16.79 -21.44
C GLU A 19 13.29 -15.34 -21.15
N LEU A 20 14.29 -14.50 -20.90
CA LEU A 20 14.09 -13.09 -20.56
C LEU A 20 13.33 -12.34 -21.67
N GLU A 21 13.63 -12.67 -22.92
CA GLU A 21 13.00 -12.10 -24.10
C GLU A 21 11.50 -12.40 -24.13
N VAL A 22 11.09 -13.61 -23.75
CA VAL A 22 9.69 -14.03 -23.67
C VAL A 22 8.97 -13.29 -22.54
N LEU A 23 9.60 -13.19 -21.36
CA LEU A 23 9.08 -12.40 -20.25
C LEU A 23 8.93 -10.91 -20.63
N ASN A 24 9.88 -10.36 -21.38
CA ASN A 24 9.81 -8.97 -21.83
C ASN A 24 8.66 -8.74 -22.83
N GLN A 25 8.31 -9.74 -23.65
CA GLN A 25 7.13 -9.64 -24.52
C GLN A 25 5.83 -9.55 -23.74
N TYR A 26 5.71 -10.27 -22.62
CA TYR A 26 4.56 -10.11 -21.72
C TYR A 26 4.40 -8.66 -21.26
N PHE A 27 5.50 -8.03 -20.85
CA PHE A 27 5.47 -6.64 -20.41
C PHE A 27 5.11 -5.67 -21.54
N ILE A 28 5.71 -5.83 -22.72
CA ILE A 28 5.41 -4.98 -23.89
C ILE A 28 3.96 -5.13 -24.35
N SER A 29 3.38 -6.32 -24.19
CA SER A 29 2.00 -6.58 -24.61
C SER A 29 0.91 -5.99 -23.70
N HIS A 30 1.27 -5.46 -22.52
CA HIS A 30 0.34 -4.83 -21.56
C HIS A 30 0.85 -3.45 -21.08
N PRO A 31 1.05 -2.49 -22.00
CA PRO A 31 1.64 -1.19 -21.67
C PRO A 31 0.84 -0.41 -20.63
N GLU A 32 -0.48 -0.60 -20.57
CA GLU A 32 -1.38 0.04 -19.60
C GLU A 32 -1.08 -0.33 -18.15
N ILE A 33 -0.31 -1.39 -17.91
CA ILE A 33 0.17 -1.78 -16.57
C ILE A 33 1.65 -1.40 -16.42
N PHE A 34 2.46 -1.80 -17.39
CA PHE A 34 3.89 -1.82 -17.21
C PHE A 34 4.56 -0.46 -17.44
N GLU A 35 3.92 0.49 -18.13
CA GLU A 35 4.43 1.86 -18.22
C GLU A 35 4.46 2.55 -16.84
N GLU A 36 3.37 2.46 -16.06
CA GLU A 36 3.30 3.01 -14.70
C GLU A 36 4.20 2.23 -13.74
N TYR A 37 4.09 0.89 -13.74
CA TYR A 37 4.84 0.03 -12.83
C TYR A 37 6.35 0.20 -12.98
N PHE A 38 6.88 0.19 -14.20
CA PHE A 38 8.32 0.26 -14.39
C PHE A 38 8.90 1.67 -14.23
N LYS A 39 8.08 2.69 -14.44
CA LYS A 39 8.51 4.09 -14.26
C LYS A 39 8.66 4.45 -12.79
N TYR A 40 7.80 3.92 -11.91
CA TYR A 40 7.72 4.39 -10.53
C TYR A 40 7.95 3.31 -9.45
N HIS A 41 7.67 2.05 -9.74
CA HIS A 41 7.59 0.99 -8.70
C HIS A 41 8.64 -0.11 -8.85
N CYS A 42 9.17 -0.32 -10.06
CA CYS A 42 10.22 -1.31 -10.29
C CYS A 42 11.14 -0.88 -11.44
N PRO A 43 12.45 -0.65 -11.23
CA PRO A 43 13.35 -0.36 -12.35
C PRO A 43 13.36 -1.49 -13.38
N HIS A 44 13.10 -1.16 -14.65
CA HIS A 44 13.10 -2.12 -15.75
C HIS A 44 14.52 -2.40 -16.24
N THR A 45 15.29 -3.16 -15.46
CA THR A 45 16.66 -3.56 -15.80
C THR A 45 16.77 -5.05 -16.04
N ARG A 46 17.70 -5.45 -16.92
CA ARG A 46 18.00 -6.86 -17.21
C ARG A 46 18.35 -7.65 -15.95
N GLU A 47 19.14 -7.07 -15.05
CA GLU A 47 19.52 -7.68 -13.78
C GLU A 47 18.31 -7.92 -12.87
N ARG A 48 17.42 -6.93 -12.75
CA ARG A 48 16.21 -7.03 -11.94
C ARG A 48 15.29 -8.13 -12.45
N LEU A 49 15.03 -8.14 -13.76
CA LEU A 49 14.18 -9.17 -14.38
C LEU A 49 14.80 -10.56 -14.29
N SER A 50 16.11 -10.70 -14.50
CA SER A 50 16.80 -11.99 -14.35
C SER A 50 16.69 -12.51 -12.91
N THR A 51 16.68 -11.62 -11.92
CA THR A 51 16.49 -11.97 -10.51
C THR A 51 15.03 -12.33 -10.20
N ALA A 52 14.06 -11.65 -10.82
CA ALA A 52 12.65 -11.99 -10.71
C ALA A 52 12.36 -13.38 -11.30
N MET A 53 12.91 -13.70 -12.47
CA MET A 53 12.77 -15.02 -13.12
C MET A 53 13.21 -16.17 -12.24
N LYS A 54 14.28 -15.99 -11.44
CA LYS A 54 14.74 -17.01 -10.49
C LYS A 54 13.81 -17.20 -9.30
N GLN A 55 12.99 -16.21 -8.98
CA GLN A 55 12.07 -16.23 -7.84
C GLN A 55 10.67 -16.74 -8.22
N TYR A 56 10.22 -16.53 -9.46
CA TYR A 56 8.89 -16.98 -9.89
C TYR A 56 8.59 -18.45 -9.61
N PRO A 57 9.49 -19.44 -9.82
CA PRO A 57 9.19 -20.84 -9.53
C PRO A 57 8.64 -21.08 -8.11
N ALA A 58 9.15 -20.35 -7.12
CA ALA A 58 8.71 -20.47 -5.73
C ALA A 58 7.37 -19.76 -5.45
N LYS A 59 6.81 -19.06 -6.44
CA LYS A 59 5.61 -18.23 -6.35
C LYS A 59 4.51 -18.61 -7.33
N ILE A 60 4.75 -19.53 -8.27
CA ILE A 60 3.74 -19.90 -9.28
C ILE A 60 2.45 -20.41 -8.64
N GLU A 61 2.54 -21.24 -7.60
CA GLU A 61 1.35 -21.76 -6.91
C GLU A 61 0.56 -20.61 -6.24
N ASP A 62 1.24 -19.72 -5.52
CA ASP A 62 0.63 -18.51 -4.94
C ASP A 62 -0.06 -17.67 -6.03
N ILE A 63 0.63 -17.44 -7.15
CA ILE A 63 0.14 -16.64 -8.28
C ILE A 63 -1.12 -17.27 -8.91
N HIS A 64 -1.18 -18.60 -9.03
CA HIS A 64 -2.40 -19.29 -9.48
C HIS A 64 -3.57 -19.03 -8.55
N ILE A 65 -3.36 -19.21 -7.23
CA ILE A 65 -4.41 -18.95 -6.23
C ILE A 65 -4.89 -17.51 -6.31
N ILE A 66 -3.96 -16.55 -6.37
CA ILE A 66 -4.28 -15.11 -6.44
C ILE A 66 -5.04 -14.77 -7.73
N ALA A 67 -4.69 -15.38 -8.86
CA ALA A 67 -5.38 -15.15 -10.14
C ALA A 67 -6.87 -15.48 -10.07
N GLU A 68 -7.23 -16.50 -9.28
CA GLU A 68 -8.60 -16.97 -9.09
C GLU A 68 -9.33 -16.19 -7.99
N THR A 69 -8.67 -15.95 -6.85
CA THR A 69 -9.32 -15.40 -5.65
C THR A 69 -9.40 -13.88 -5.65
N LEU A 70 -8.38 -13.17 -6.13
CA LEU A 70 -8.29 -11.72 -6.01
C LEU A 70 -9.44 -10.96 -6.71
N PRO A 71 -9.91 -11.35 -7.91
CA PRO A 71 -11.08 -10.71 -8.52
C PRO A 71 -12.35 -10.81 -7.67
N ILE A 72 -12.55 -11.95 -6.99
CA ILE A 72 -13.71 -12.17 -6.11
C ILE A 72 -13.58 -11.29 -4.86
N ILE A 73 -12.38 -11.23 -4.28
CA ILE A 73 -12.10 -10.39 -3.11
C ILE A 73 -12.25 -8.90 -3.44
N ILE A 74 -11.83 -8.45 -4.62
CA ILE A 74 -12.05 -7.06 -5.06
C ILE A 74 -13.53 -6.71 -5.08
N GLN A 75 -14.38 -7.61 -5.59
CA GLN A 75 -15.83 -7.40 -5.56
C GLN A 75 -16.38 -7.40 -4.13
N GLU A 76 -15.93 -8.33 -3.29
CA GLU A 76 -16.30 -8.41 -1.88
C GLU A 76 -16.01 -7.09 -1.15
N ILE A 77 -14.77 -6.61 -1.23
CA ILE A 77 -14.34 -5.40 -0.53
C ILE A 77 -14.97 -4.14 -1.14
N THR A 78 -15.17 -4.09 -2.45
CA THR A 78 -15.92 -2.99 -3.09
C THR A 78 -17.32 -2.88 -2.49
N ASN A 79 -18.01 -4.01 -2.30
CA ASN A 79 -19.33 -4.02 -1.68
C ASN A 79 -19.26 -3.57 -0.21
N GLU A 80 -18.22 -3.95 0.54
CA GLU A 80 -18.03 -3.47 1.91
C GLU A 80 -17.82 -1.95 1.98
N TYR A 81 -17.06 -1.36 1.05
CA TYR A 81 -16.94 0.11 0.97
C TYR A 81 -18.26 0.79 0.62
N HIS A 82 -19.04 0.23 -0.30
CA HIS A 82 -20.38 0.73 -0.60
C HIS A 82 -21.28 0.66 0.64
N ASN A 83 -21.31 -0.48 1.32
CA ASN A 83 -22.21 -0.70 2.47
C ASN A 83 -21.84 0.17 3.69
N ASN A 84 -20.55 0.30 4.00
CA ASN A 84 -20.08 1.01 5.19
C ASN A 84 -19.91 2.52 4.97
N TYR A 85 -19.56 2.95 3.76
CA TYR A 85 -19.20 4.34 3.46
C TYR A 85 -19.99 4.97 2.31
N ASN A 86 -20.95 4.26 1.72
CA ASN A 86 -21.68 4.70 0.52
C ASN A 86 -20.72 5.14 -0.60
N PHE A 87 -19.61 4.40 -0.76
CA PHE A 87 -18.57 4.70 -1.72
C PHE A 87 -18.61 3.71 -2.91
N ASP A 88 -18.91 4.24 -4.10
CA ASP A 88 -18.90 3.47 -5.34
C ASP A 88 -17.51 3.46 -5.98
N VAL A 89 -16.86 2.30 -5.91
CA VAL A 89 -15.53 2.04 -6.47
C VAL A 89 -15.63 1.92 -8.01
N ASN A 90 -15.38 3.02 -8.72
CA ASN A 90 -15.55 3.12 -10.18
C ASN A 90 -14.25 3.03 -11.00
N MET A 91 -13.11 2.80 -10.35
CA MET A 91 -11.80 2.72 -10.97
C MET A 91 -11.50 1.32 -11.51
N LYS A 92 -10.41 1.20 -12.26
CA LYS A 92 -9.93 -0.10 -12.73
C LYS A 92 -8.97 -0.71 -11.72
N PHE A 93 -8.99 -2.03 -11.70
CA PHE A 93 -8.06 -2.85 -10.95
C PHE A 93 -7.17 -3.60 -11.93
N HIS A 94 -5.86 -3.44 -11.83
CA HIS A 94 -4.86 -4.07 -12.67
C HIS A 94 -4.17 -5.18 -11.89
N LEU A 95 -4.39 -6.42 -12.29
CA LEU A 95 -3.77 -7.60 -11.69
C LEU A 95 -2.72 -8.14 -12.64
N PHE A 96 -1.49 -8.28 -12.15
CA PHE A 96 -0.35 -8.63 -13.01
C PHE A 96 0.74 -9.37 -12.24
N VAL A 97 1.73 -9.87 -12.98
CA VAL A 97 2.97 -10.43 -12.41
C VAL A 97 4.12 -9.49 -12.77
N GLY A 98 4.72 -8.87 -11.77
CA GLY A 98 5.77 -7.86 -11.90
C GLY A 98 7.18 -8.37 -11.59
N GLY A 99 8.10 -7.44 -11.39
CA GLY A 99 9.53 -7.68 -11.13
C GLY A 99 9.90 -7.63 -9.64
N PHE A 100 8.98 -7.98 -8.74
CA PHE A 100 9.15 -7.91 -7.28
C PHE A 100 9.42 -6.50 -6.72
N GLY A 101 8.99 -5.44 -7.41
CA GLY A 101 9.07 -4.04 -6.96
C GLY A 101 8.12 -3.72 -5.79
N SER A 102 6.88 -3.35 -6.13
CA SER A 102 5.78 -3.13 -5.18
C SER A 102 4.80 -4.30 -5.15
N ASN A 103 4.07 -4.47 -4.05
CA ASN A 103 3.01 -5.47 -3.89
C ASN A 103 1.65 -4.94 -4.37
N ALA A 104 1.32 -3.71 -4.00
CA ALA A 104 0.17 -2.97 -4.49
C ALA A 104 0.48 -1.47 -4.51
N PHE A 105 -0.29 -0.71 -5.28
CA PHE A 105 -0.24 0.74 -5.30
C PHE A 105 -1.46 1.32 -6.02
N VAL A 106 -1.75 2.59 -5.73
CA VAL A 106 -2.63 3.44 -6.52
C VAL A 106 -1.80 4.23 -7.52
N GLU A 107 -2.31 4.41 -8.74
CA GLU A 107 -1.73 5.30 -9.75
C GLU A 107 -1.46 6.69 -9.17
N ARG A 108 -0.49 7.42 -9.73
CA ARG A 108 -0.18 8.78 -9.26
C ARG A 108 -1.28 9.82 -9.53
N GLU A 109 -2.32 9.48 -10.29
CA GLU A 109 -3.51 10.31 -10.36
C GLU A 109 -4.22 10.36 -8.98
N ILE A 110 -4.78 11.51 -8.63
CA ILE A 110 -5.42 11.73 -7.32
C ILE A 110 -6.53 10.70 -7.07
N ILE A 111 -7.31 10.36 -8.09
CA ILE A 111 -8.32 9.30 -8.07
C ILE A 111 -8.03 8.40 -9.26
N GLY A 112 -6.99 7.57 -9.12
CA GLY A 112 -6.49 6.73 -10.21
C GLY A 112 -6.85 5.25 -10.10
N ASP A 113 -6.29 4.47 -11.01
CA ASP A 113 -6.45 3.02 -11.03
C ASP A 113 -5.63 2.33 -9.92
N ILE A 114 -6.04 1.12 -9.53
CA ILE A 114 -5.41 0.34 -8.44
C ILE A 114 -4.67 -0.86 -9.03
N PHE A 115 -3.45 -1.12 -8.56
CA PHE A 115 -2.54 -2.11 -9.13
C PHE A 115 -2.13 -3.14 -8.07
N PHE A 116 -2.15 -4.43 -8.45
CA PHE A 116 -1.76 -5.56 -7.61
C PHE A 116 -0.77 -6.47 -8.34
N ALA A 117 0.44 -6.60 -7.77
CA ALA A 117 1.51 -7.45 -8.28
C ALA A 117 1.50 -8.80 -7.56
N ALA A 118 0.93 -9.81 -8.20
CA ALA A 118 0.63 -11.10 -7.59
C ALA A 118 1.85 -11.81 -7.00
N GLU A 119 3.05 -11.64 -7.57
CA GLU A 119 4.27 -12.30 -7.10
C GLU A 119 4.72 -11.88 -5.70
N LYS A 120 4.19 -10.76 -5.20
CA LYS A 120 4.48 -10.23 -3.86
C LYS A 120 3.31 -10.34 -2.88
N LEU A 121 2.16 -10.86 -3.31
CA LEU A 121 1.02 -11.03 -2.42
C LEU A 121 1.08 -12.38 -1.71
N SER A 122 0.51 -12.43 -0.52
CA SER A 122 0.21 -13.69 0.15
C SER A 122 -1.05 -14.29 -0.46
N PRO A 123 -1.13 -15.63 -0.67
CA PRO A 123 -2.33 -16.26 -1.20
C PRO A 123 -3.46 -16.40 -0.16
N ASP A 124 -3.21 -16.06 1.11
CA ASP A 124 -4.23 -16.12 2.16
C ASP A 124 -5.34 -15.08 1.93
N LEU A 125 -6.59 -15.52 2.08
CA LEU A 125 -7.77 -14.71 1.78
C LEU A 125 -7.87 -13.46 2.67
N ASN A 126 -7.50 -13.54 3.95
CA ASN A 126 -7.56 -12.39 4.84
C ASN A 126 -6.48 -11.37 4.52
N HIS A 127 -5.29 -11.84 4.14
CA HIS A 127 -4.22 -10.94 3.69
C HIS A 127 -4.62 -10.17 2.43
N LEU A 128 -5.20 -10.87 1.45
CA LEU A 128 -5.71 -10.27 0.22
C LEU A 128 -6.85 -9.28 0.48
N ARG A 129 -7.80 -9.62 1.36
CA ARG A 129 -8.89 -8.71 1.75
C ARG A 129 -8.36 -7.42 2.37
N VAL A 130 -7.41 -7.53 3.29
CA VAL A 130 -6.83 -6.37 3.98
C VAL A 130 -6.09 -5.45 3.02
N ILE A 131 -5.23 -5.99 2.15
CA ILE A 131 -4.49 -5.14 1.21
C ILE A 131 -5.42 -4.50 0.17
N VAL A 132 -6.45 -5.22 -0.30
CA VAL A 132 -7.46 -4.63 -1.20
C VAL A 132 -8.22 -3.50 -0.49
N ALA A 133 -8.60 -3.70 0.77
CA ALA A 133 -9.25 -2.66 1.55
C ALA A 133 -8.32 -1.45 1.75
N HIS A 134 -7.04 -1.67 2.01
CA HIS A 134 -6.05 -0.59 2.14
C HIS A 134 -5.97 0.28 0.88
N GLU A 135 -5.80 -0.33 -0.30
CA GLU A 135 -5.66 0.44 -1.54
C GLU A 135 -6.95 1.20 -1.92
N ILE A 136 -8.13 0.59 -1.70
CA ILE A 136 -9.41 1.30 -1.87
C ILE A 136 -9.52 2.44 -0.84
N GLY A 137 -8.99 2.24 0.37
CA GLY A 137 -8.92 3.27 1.41
C GLY A 137 -8.17 4.52 1.00
N HIS A 138 -7.07 4.39 0.23
CA HIS A 138 -6.38 5.56 -0.34
C HIS A 138 -7.27 6.36 -1.29
N ILE A 139 -8.00 5.68 -2.20
CA ILE A 139 -8.92 6.33 -3.12
C ILE A 139 -10.07 7.00 -2.37
N TYR A 140 -10.70 6.29 -1.45
CA TYR A 140 -11.80 6.82 -0.64
C TYR A 140 -11.37 8.09 0.11
N HIS A 141 -10.19 8.06 0.73
CA HIS A 141 -9.63 9.21 1.42
C HIS A 141 -9.42 10.40 0.47
N ASN A 142 -8.85 10.17 -0.72
CA ASN A 142 -8.66 11.23 -1.71
C ASN A 142 -10.02 11.80 -2.19
N VAL A 143 -11.04 10.97 -2.37
CA VAL A 143 -12.42 11.42 -2.68
C VAL A 143 -12.98 12.28 -1.54
N MET A 144 -12.76 11.90 -0.29
CA MET A 144 -13.21 12.69 0.85
C MET A 144 -12.54 14.06 0.93
N LEU A 145 -11.23 14.12 0.72
CA LEU A 145 -10.48 15.38 0.65
C LEU A 145 -10.93 16.25 -0.52
N GLN A 146 -11.13 15.66 -1.70
CA GLN A 146 -11.64 16.36 -2.88
C GLN A 146 -13.02 16.97 -2.61
N ASN A 147 -13.93 16.21 -1.99
CA ASN A 147 -15.27 16.68 -1.64
C ASN A 147 -15.24 17.79 -0.58
N ASP A 148 -14.23 17.80 0.28
CA ASP A 148 -14.00 18.83 1.29
C ASP A 148 -13.31 20.09 0.71
N GLY A 149 -12.89 20.06 -0.55
CA GLY A 149 -12.33 21.21 -1.28
C GLY A 149 -10.79 21.28 -1.27
N MET A 150 -10.10 20.15 -1.11
CA MET A 150 -8.65 20.07 -1.17
C MET A 150 -8.09 20.65 -2.48
N ASP A 151 -7.12 21.56 -2.37
CA ASP A 151 -6.33 22.03 -3.51
C ASP A 151 -5.11 21.14 -3.71
N TRP A 152 -5.21 20.21 -4.67
CA TRP A 152 -4.14 19.29 -4.98
C TRP A 152 -2.90 19.94 -5.60
N GLY A 153 -3.00 21.18 -6.11
CA GLY A 153 -1.86 21.94 -6.62
C GLY A 153 -0.90 22.38 -5.51
N GLU A 154 -1.43 22.57 -4.29
CA GLU A 154 -0.69 23.00 -3.10
C GLU A 154 -0.42 21.84 -2.13
N ALA A 155 -0.82 20.61 -2.49
CA ALA A 155 -0.63 19.45 -1.65
C ALA A 155 0.86 19.09 -1.50
N GLU A 156 1.35 19.07 -0.27
CA GLU A 156 2.74 18.73 0.07
C GLU A 156 3.00 17.21 0.03
N TRP A 157 2.81 16.57 -1.14
CA TRP A 157 2.91 15.12 -1.33
C TRP A 157 4.24 14.47 -0.90
N ALA A 158 5.31 15.26 -0.82
CA ALA A 158 6.64 14.80 -0.41
C ALA A 158 6.90 14.97 1.10
N ASP A 159 5.96 15.56 1.86
CA ASP A 159 6.12 15.73 3.29
C ASP A 159 5.84 14.42 4.03
N ALA A 160 6.73 14.06 4.95
CA ALA A 160 6.63 12.81 5.71
C ALA A 160 5.37 12.72 6.57
N THR A 161 4.85 13.85 7.06
CA THR A 161 3.62 13.89 7.85
C THR A 161 2.39 13.60 6.99
N VAL A 162 2.42 14.01 5.72
CA VAL A 162 1.39 13.67 4.72
C VAL A 162 1.42 12.17 4.44
N ASN A 163 2.60 11.57 4.21
CA ASN A 163 2.71 10.12 4.00
C ASN A 163 2.25 9.32 5.23
N LEU A 164 2.70 9.71 6.43
CA LEU A 164 2.28 9.12 7.69
C LEU A 164 0.76 9.13 7.84
N TYR A 165 0.14 10.29 7.61
CA TYR A 165 -1.32 10.43 7.70
C TYR A 165 -2.05 9.61 6.65
N ARG A 166 -1.61 9.62 5.38
CA ARG A 166 -2.27 8.90 4.29
C ARG A 166 -2.20 7.37 4.46
N GLU A 167 -1.05 6.83 4.83
CA GLU A 167 -0.93 5.39 5.15
C GLU A 167 -1.72 5.03 6.42
N GLY A 168 -1.75 5.94 7.39
CA GLY A 168 -2.56 5.80 8.60
C GLY A 168 -4.06 5.71 8.31
N VAL A 169 -4.59 6.58 7.45
CA VAL A 169 -6.02 6.57 7.07
C VAL A 169 -6.36 5.29 6.31
N ALA A 170 -5.54 4.88 5.35
CA ALA A 170 -5.77 3.64 4.60
C ALA A 170 -5.71 2.39 5.49
N THR A 171 -4.76 2.35 6.42
CA THR A 171 -4.66 1.25 7.40
C THR A 171 -5.83 1.26 8.38
N TYR A 172 -6.26 2.43 8.86
CA TYR A 172 -7.43 2.56 9.70
C TYR A 172 -8.70 2.07 8.98
N LEU A 173 -8.91 2.48 7.74
CA LEU A 173 -10.05 2.05 6.93
C LEU A 173 -10.03 0.53 6.68
N SER A 174 -8.86 -0.07 6.41
CA SER A 174 -8.76 -1.52 6.24
C SER A 174 -9.13 -2.28 7.52
N LYS A 175 -8.81 -1.73 8.70
CA LYS A 175 -9.27 -2.26 10.01
C LYS A 175 -10.79 -2.14 10.19
N GLN A 176 -11.41 -1.08 9.69
CA GLN A 176 -12.86 -0.91 9.77
C GLN A 176 -13.62 -1.84 8.82
N ILE A 177 -13.10 -2.05 7.62
CA ILE A 177 -13.69 -2.97 6.63
C ILE A 177 -13.49 -4.43 7.06
N MET A 178 -12.26 -4.79 7.44
CA MET A 178 -11.90 -6.16 7.82
C MET A 178 -11.71 -6.29 9.32
N LYS A 179 -12.77 -6.53 10.09
CA LYS A 179 -12.70 -6.62 11.56
C LYS A 179 -12.26 -8.00 12.06
N GLY A 180 -11.60 -8.03 13.21
CA GLY A 180 -11.34 -9.27 13.97
C GLY A 180 -10.15 -10.11 13.49
N LEU A 181 -9.27 -9.54 12.66
CA LEU A 181 -8.02 -10.18 12.27
C LEU A 181 -6.92 -9.92 13.31
N ASN A 182 -5.83 -10.67 13.20
CA ASN A 182 -4.62 -10.35 13.95
C ASN A 182 -4.13 -8.95 13.56
N GLY A 183 -3.81 -8.12 14.56
CA GLY A 183 -3.38 -6.74 14.37
C GLY A 183 -2.19 -6.58 13.41
N SER A 184 -1.27 -7.53 13.35
CA SER A 184 -0.09 -7.40 12.49
C SER A 184 -0.41 -7.50 11.00
N VAL A 185 -1.50 -8.15 10.64
CA VAL A 185 -1.93 -8.37 9.25
C VAL A 185 -2.23 -7.03 8.55
N TYR A 186 -2.75 -6.04 9.28
CA TYR A 186 -3.06 -4.71 8.73
C TYR A 186 -1.83 -3.92 8.28
N TYR A 187 -0.62 -4.34 8.67
CA TYR A 187 0.63 -3.64 8.35
C TYR A 187 1.54 -4.47 7.42
N SER A 188 1.59 -5.78 7.65
CA SER A 188 2.46 -6.71 6.94
C SER A 188 1.79 -7.33 5.71
N TYR A 189 0.47 -7.50 5.74
CA TYR A 189 -0.29 -8.28 4.77
C TYR A 189 0.20 -9.75 4.67
N ASP A 190 0.76 -10.26 5.78
CA ASP A 190 1.17 -11.64 5.97
C ASP A 190 1.07 -12.07 7.45
N ASN A 191 1.52 -13.29 7.77
CA ASN A 191 1.51 -13.84 9.13
C ASN A 191 2.82 -13.60 9.91
N GLU A 192 3.80 -12.92 9.34
CA GLU A 192 5.14 -12.74 9.92
C GLU A 192 5.26 -11.44 10.74
N GLY A 193 4.24 -10.57 10.69
CA GLY A 193 4.26 -9.25 11.32
C GLY A 193 4.11 -9.21 12.84
N GLU A 194 3.84 -10.32 13.53
CA GLU A 194 3.52 -10.32 14.98
C GLU A 194 4.65 -9.70 15.81
N ARG A 195 5.90 -10.13 15.57
CA ARG A 195 7.07 -9.61 16.30
C ARG A 195 7.30 -8.13 16.02
N TRP A 196 7.05 -7.72 14.77
CA TRP A 196 7.15 -6.32 14.35
C TRP A 196 6.12 -5.46 15.10
N LEU A 197 4.88 -5.92 15.21
CA LEU A 197 3.81 -5.18 15.89
C LEU A 197 4.07 -5.11 17.39
N GLN A 198 4.47 -6.21 18.00
CA GLN A 198 4.85 -6.24 19.41
C GLN A 198 5.99 -5.24 19.70
N TYR A 199 7.00 -5.20 18.83
CA TYR A 199 8.08 -4.21 18.94
C TYR A 199 7.56 -2.77 18.86
N CYS A 200 6.67 -2.48 17.91
CA CYS A 200 6.08 -1.15 17.74
C CYS A 200 5.33 -0.69 19.00
N ILE A 201 4.52 -1.58 19.58
CA ILE A 201 3.75 -1.30 20.80
C ILE A 201 4.68 -1.07 21.99
N GLU A 202 5.68 -1.93 22.18
CA GLU A 202 6.62 -1.83 23.31
C GLU A 202 7.54 -0.60 23.23
N ASN A 203 7.76 -0.07 22.02
CA ASN A 203 8.73 1.00 21.77
C ASN A 203 8.09 2.25 21.15
N GLU A 204 6.76 2.41 21.23
CA GLU A 204 6.02 3.48 20.55
C GLU A 204 6.61 4.87 20.82
N GLU A 205 6.89 5.20 22.09
CA GLU A 205 7.48 6.47 22.48
C GLU A 205 8.87 6.71 21.88
N HIS A 206 9.68 5.66 21.79
CA HIS A 206 10.99 5.75 21.16
C HIS A 206 10.86 5.97 19.64
N ILE A 207 9.93 5.28 19.00
CA ILE A 207 9.65 5.39 17.57
C ILE A 207 9.11 6.80 17.24
N LYS A 208 8.16 7.32 18.02
CA LYS A 208 7.64 8.70 17.88
C LYS A 208 8.75 9.73 17.98
N LYS A 209 9.57 9.64 19.04
CA LYS A 209 10.69 10.55 19.25
C LYS A 209 11.68 10.51 18.09
N ARG A 210 12.01 9.32 17.60
CA ARG A 210 12.96 9.18 16.49
C ARG A 210 12.39 9.72 15.17
N PHE A 211 11.10 9.51 14.88
CA PHE A 211 10.46 10.12 13.71
C PHE A 211 10.52 11.64 13.78
N LEU A 212 10.23 12.21 14.95
CA LEU A 212 10.28 13.64 15.21
C LEU A 212 11.69 14.22 15.02
N GLU A 213 12.72 13.54 15.55
CA GLU A 213 14.13 13.91 15.34
C GLU A 213 14.50 13.87 13.85
N ASP A 214 14.17 12.77 13.15
CA ASP A 214 14.43 12.62 11.72
C ASP A 214 13.77 13.72 10.89
N TYR A 215 12.57 14.15 11.28
CA TYR A 215 11.85 15.23 10.64
C TYR A 215 12.53 16.59 10.86
N ILE A 216 12.91 16.91 12.10
CA ILE A 216 13.56 18.20 12.47
C ILE A 216 14.93 18.34 11.80
N GLU A 217 15.70 17.26 11.73
CA GLU A 217 17.01 17.23 11.07
C GLU A 217 16.94 17.35 9.53
N GLY A 218 15.74 17.26 8.96
CA GLY A 218 15.49 17.30 7.52
C GLY A 218 15.28 15.91 6.92
N TRP A 219 14.29 15.81 6.03
CA TRP A 219 13.87 14.54 5.43
C TRP A 219 14.76 14.14 4.26
N THR A 220 15.31 12.92 4.31
CA THR A 220 16.17 12.36 3.26
C THR A 220 15.57 11.08 2.70
N PHE A 221 16.08 10.61 1.55
CA PHE A 221 15.66 9.34 0.98
C PHE A 221 15.92 8.14 1.91
N ASP A 222 17.00 8.17 2.68
CA ASP A 222 17.30 7.09 3.64
C ASP A 222 16.30 7.08 4.80
N LYS A 223 15.84 8.26 5.25
CA LYS A 223 14.76 8.38 6.23
C LYS A 223 13.44 7.87 5.65
N GLU A 224 13.09 8.29 4.43
CA GLU A 224 11.91 7.75 3.71
C GLU A 224 11.94 6.22 3.64
N LYS A 225 13.13 5.64 3.42
CA LYS A 225 13.34 4.18 3.36
C LYS A 225 13.17 3.50 4.72
N GLU A 226 13.67 4.11 5.80
CA GLU A 226 13.46 3.63 7.19
C GLU A 226 11.98 3.57 7.53
N TRP A 227 11.22 4.61 7.18
CA TRP A 227 9.87 4.80 7.68
C TRP A 227 8.78 4.13 6.83
N PHE A 228 8.88 4.15 5.50
CA PHE A 228 7.75 3.81 4.62
C PHE A 228 8.04 2.68 3.61
N ARG A 229 9.32 2.44 3.24
CA ARG A 229 9.62 1.51 2.14
C ARG A 229 9.83 0.07 2.63
N LEU A 230 9.35 -0.89 1.85
CA LEU A 230 9.60 -2.33 2.07
C LEU A 230 11.08 -2.69 2.11
N SER A 231 11.92 -1.96 1.36
CA SER A 231 13.36 -2.17 1.36
C SER A 231 14.05 -1.73 2.66
N GLY A 232 13.31 -1.06 3.56
CA GLY A 232 13.64 -0.78 4.95
C GLY A 232 14.89 0.08 5.18
N GLY A 233 15.00 0.60 6.39
CA GLY A 233 16.24 1.20 6.86
C GLY A 233 17.05 0.24 7.74
N GLN A 234 18.01 0.75 8.50
CA GLN A 234 18.90 -0.06 9.33
C GLN A 234 18.78 0.27 10.82
N TYR A 235 18.13 1.38 11.19
CA TYR A 235 18.16 1.85 12.57
C TYR A 235 17.36 0.94 13.49
N PHE A 236 16.11 0.64 13.13
CA PHE A 236 15.25 -0.23 13.93
C PHE A 236 15.35 -1.72 13.53
N GLY A 237 15.93 -2.01 12.36
CA GLY A 237 15.91 -3.36 11.79
C GLY A 237 14.52 -3.81 11.31
N TYR A 238 13.55 -2.90 11.29
CA TYR A 238 12.17 -3.09 10.84
C TYR A 238 11.83 -2.04 9.78
N ASN A 239 10.87 -2.35 8.90
CA ASN A 239 10.36 -1.43 7.88
C ASN A 239 8.94 -0.96 8.24
N ARG A 240 8.39 0.00 7.48
CA ARG A 240 6.99 0.46 7.58
C ARG A 240 6.55 0.97 8.96
N LEU A 241 7.47 1.41 9.81
CA LEU A 241 7.14 1.98 11.13
C LEU A 241 6.24 3.22 11.03
N GLY A 242 6.30 3.95 9.91
CA GLY A 242 5.42 5.08 9.63
C GLY A 242 3.94 4.68 9.52
N TYR A 243 3.63 3.43 9.13
CA TYR A 243 2.25 2.93 9.07
C TYR A 243 1.66 2.78 10.47
N PHE A 244 2.46 2.26 11.42
CA PHE A 244 2.06 2.16 12.82
C PHE A 244 1.78 3.54 13.42
N LEU A 245 2.73 4.47 13.30
CA LEU A 245 2.56 5.84 13.79
C LEU A 245 1.38 6.54 13.12
N GLY A 246 1.23 6.38 11.80
CA GLY A 246 0.11 6.92 11.04
C GLY A 246 -1.23 6.44 11.54
N THR A 247 -1.36 5.14 11.75
CA THR A 247 -2.60 4.53 12.24
C THR A 247 -2.91 5.02 13.65
N ALA A 248 -1.90 5.06 14.55
CA ALA A 248 -2.07 5.55 15.91
C ALA A 248 -2.48 7.04 15.94
N PHE A 249 -1.90 7.88 15.08
CA PHE A 249 -2.31 9.28 14.95
C PHE A 249 -3.75 9.40 14.46
N VAL A 250 -4.13 8.66 13.41
CA VAL A 250 -5.50 8.70 12.88
C VAL A 250 -6.50 8.20 13.92
N GLU A 251 -6.21 7.12 14.65
CA GLU A 251 -7.05 6.62 15.74
C GLU A 251 -7.22 7.67 16.85
N TYR A 252 -6.14 8.39 17.20
CA TYR A 252 -6.19 9.51 18.14
C TYR A 252 -7.12 10.64 17.63
N VAL A 253 -7.02 11.02 16.35
CA VAL A 253 -7.88 12.04 15.75
C VAL A 253 -9.34 11.58 15.68
N VAL A 254 -9.60 10.34 15.28
CA VAL A 254 -10.95 9.75 15.25
C VAL A 254 -11.56 9.75 16.65
N GLN A 255 -10.81 9.34 17.67
CA GLN A 255 -11.30 9.34 19.05
C GLN A 255 -11.65 10.74 19.54
N ALA A 256 -10.92 11.76 19.11
CA ALA A 256 -11.12 13.14 19.53
C ALA A 256 -12.23 13.86 18.73
N LEU A 257 -12.30 13.64 17.42
CA LEU A 257 -13.08 14.47 16.48
C LEU A 257 -14.08 13.68 15.63
N GLY A 258 -13.98 12.35 15.56
CA GLY A 258 -14.79 11.50 14.69
C GLY A 258 -14.13 11.19 13.34
N GLU A 259 -14.68 10.22 12.61
CA GLU A 259 -14.11 9.72 11.35
C GLU A 259 -14.14 10.76 10.22
N SER A 260 -15.24 11.49 10.07
CA SER A 260 -15.39 12.51 9.02
C SER A 260 -14.30 13.59 9.12
N GLU A 261 -14.09 14.12 10.32
CA GLU A 261 -13.04 15.06 10.66
C GLU A 261 -11.66 14.43 10.48
N ALA A 262 -11.47 13.19 10.91
CA ALA A 262 -10.21 12.49 10.76
C ALA A 262 -9.81 12.24 9.30
N PHE A 263 -10.76 12.03 8.38
CA PHE A 263 -10.48 11.81 6.95
C PHE A 263 -10.33 13.10 6.15
N THR A 264 -10.88 14.21 6.66
CA THR A 264 -10.74 15.55 6.07
C THR A 264 -9.70 16.41 6.78
N PHE A 265 -8.95 15.82 7.73
CA PHE A 265 -8.10 16.57 8.65
C PHE A 265 -7.04 17.39 7.94
N TRP A 266 -6.45 16.83 6.87
CA TRP A 266 -5.42 17.49 6.08
C TRP A 266 -5.89 18.81 5.47
N ASN A 267 -7.13 18.88 5.02
CA ASN A 267 -7.67 20.10 4.41
C ASN A 267 -8.12 21.14 5.45
N LYS A 268 -8.65 20.68 6.59
CA LYS A 268 -9.25 21.55 7.62
C LYS A 268 -8.27 22.09 8.66
N HIS A 269 -7.15 21.41 8.84
CA HIS A 269 -6.19 21.69 9.91
C HIS A 269 -4.77 21.77 9.36
N ASN A 270 -3.88 22.37 10.15
CA ASN A 270 -2.46 22.26 9.88
C ASN A 270 -2.00 20.84 10.25
N LEU A 271 -2.05 19.93 9.28
CA LEU A 271 -1.70 18.52 9.45
C LEU A 271 -0.31 18.38 10.05
N LYS A 272 0.67 19.07 9.46
CA LYS A 272 2.07 19.02 9.87
C LYS A 272 2.25 19.41 11.32
N SER A 273 1.75 20.57 11.75
CA SER A 273 1.89 20.98 13.16
C SER A 273 1.18 20.01 14.09
N SER A 274 0.01 19.51 13.70
CA SER A 274 -0.79 18.60 14.53
C SER A 274 -0.12 17.23 14.71
N VAL A 275 0.51 16.69 13.65
CA VAL A 275 1.30 15.46 13.74
C VAL A 275 2.51 15.68 14.64
N MET A 276 3.23 16.80 14.49
CA MET A 276 4.42 17.11 15.29
C MET A 276 4.08 17.32 16.77
N ASP A 277 2.96 17.99 17.07
CA ASP A 277 2.45 18.16 18.43
C ASP A 277 2.04 16.81 19.04
N TRP A 278 1.45 15.91 18.25
CA TRP A 278 1.10 14.55 18.71
C TRP A 278 2.33 13.68 18.96
N LEU A 279 3.34 13.74 18.09
CA LEU A 279 4.61 13.03 18.26
C LEU A 279 5.38 13.48 19.52
N SER A 280 5.11 14.70 20.01
CA SER A 280 5.77 15.29 21.17
C SER A 280 5.06 15.02 22.50
N LYS A 281 3.86 14.41 22.49
CA LYS A 281 3.11 14.01 23.70
C LYS A 281 3.57 12.66 24.18
#